data_AF-A0A1A9HVS6-F1
#
_entry.id   AF-A0A1A9HVS6-F1
#
_cell.length_a   1.000
_cell.length_b   1.000
_cell.length_c   1.000
_cell.angle_alpha   90.00
_cell.angle_beta   90.00
_cell.angle_gamma   90.00
#
_symmetry.space_group_name_H-M   'P 1'
#
loop_
_entity.id
_entity.type
_entity.pdbx_description
1 polymer ?
#
loop_
_entity_poly.entity_id
_entity_poly.type
_entity_poly.pdbx_seq_one_letter_code
_entity_poly.pdbx_strand_id
1 'polypeptide(L)'
;MLRPFSAQSPWNSRPVEPTLDDWEIPKASYAPALESGKWSTGVFVCQPDDPPMRVVGLPGQKGVWDPDAETTQPEVVLPHWPASVNPAEGLDGHADIVDAEAGIIHSFYKLTRVDDQWCAKQYAWTRLDGRGWGDPAHYFQGARAAAVPTMGGLVRRHELEEGAGPIRHALAISLTFNALSADPGYVFPATSADSGLNNNNGRIPEGALLMLPPDFDVSKVDDARLRRIAEALKVYGGYVVDRNVGTPFVVYCEIGSNAKLHTAKLWNSRAASDLERMRLALRRVSSAKGWLDGNGKPVELRQPMNLLSMRGAWRSERDDAQARFETWPQAVVLKDAKPGVTVINNSGRHITAVTWAKPQPGQKLTLTARTGNGATLRLQVRGGEQGAKGGVAFDSGDLADGKSVTFEWPEKFAGSRLVVRATASGDCWARGDLLPAST
;
A
#
# COMPACT_ATOMS: atom_id res chain seq x y z
N MET A 1 16.73 -1.79 16.42
CA MET A 1 16.23 -2.50 15.22
C MET A 1 15.10 -1.68 14.64
N LEU A 2 15.09 -1.45 13.33
CA LEU A 2 14.06 -0.65 12.67
C LEU A 2 12.72 -1.40 12.77
N ARG A 3 11.76 -0.83 13.50
CA ARG A 3 10.34 -1.18 13.40
C ARG A 3 9.78 -0.29 12.30
N PRO A 4 9.58 -0.80 11.07
CA PRO A 4 9.11 0.04 9.98
C PRO A 4 7.70 0.56 10.28
N PHE A 5 7.40 1.70 9.65
CA PHE A 5 6.14 2.44 9.73
C PHE A 5 5.91 3.14 11.08
N SER A 6 5.06 4.16 11.05
CA SER A 6 4.67 4.89 12.25
C SER A 6 4.01 3.97 13.27
N ALA A 7 4.00 4.39 14.54
CA ALA A 7 3.23 3.69 15.57
C ALA A 7 1.73 3.60 15.22
N GLN A 8 1.19 4.61 14.54
CA GLN A 8 -0.21 4.67 14.10
C GLN A 8 -0.50 3.84 12.84
N SER A 9 0.51 3.21 12.24
CA SER A 9 0.31 2.29 11.12
C SER A 9 -0.64 1.16 11.53
N PRO A 10 -1.55 0.72 10.63
CA PRO A 10 -2.29 -0.52 10.83
C PRO A 10 -1.37 -1.72 11.11
N TRP A 11 -0.15 -1.76 10.56
CA TRP A 11 0.84 -2.80 10.87
C TRP A 11 1.25 -2.81 12.33
N ASN A 12 1.35 -1.64 12.95
CA ASN A 12 1.82 -1.49 14.32
C ASN A 12 0.67 -1.36 15.34
N SER A 13 -0.58 -1.43 14.89
CA SER A 13 -1.78 -1.25 15.71
C SER A 13 -2.46 -2.58 16.03
N ARG A 14 -3.32 -2.59 17.05
CA ARG A 14 -4.15 -3.74 17.42
C ARG A 14 -5.58 -3.33 17.78
N PRO A 15 -6.59 -4.16 17.52
CA PRO A 15 -7.95 -3.87 17.91
C PRO A 15 -8.16 -4.06 19.43
N VAL A 16 -9.08 -3.28 19.97
CA VAL A 16 -9.62 -3.43 21.33
C VAL A 16 -10.96 -4.13 21.24
N GLU A 17 -11.10 -5.26 21.93
CA GLU A 17 -12.30 -6.09 21.94
C GLU A 17 -12.83 -6.36 20.51
N PRO A 18 -12.05 -7.06 19.66
CA PRO A 18 -12.47 -7.38 18.31
C PRO A 18 -13.68 -8.32 18.31
N THR A 19 -14.65 -8.04 17.44
CA THR A 19 -15.71 -8.98 17.09
C THR A 19 -15.26 -9.78 15.88
N LEU A 20 -15.13 -11.08 16.06
CA LEU A 20 -14.80 -12.02 14.98
C LEU A 20 -16.08 -12.49 14.30
N ASP A 21 -16.06 -12.61 12.97
CA ASP A 21 -17.14 -13.30 12.27
C ASP A 21 -17.03 -14.83 12.43
N ASP A 22 -17.99 -15.55 11.85
CA ASP A 22 -18.14 -17.00 12.01
C ASP A 22 -17.56 -17.80 10.84
N TRP A 23 -17.11 -17.14 9.78
CA TRP A 23 -16.71 -17.81 8.54
C TRP A 23 -15.29 -18.39 8.63
N GLU A 24 -15.20 -19.71 8.51
CA GLU A 24 -13.93 -20.43 8.52
C GLU A 24 -13.22 -20.37 7.16
N ILE A 25 -11.89 -20.19 7.18
CA ILE A 25 -11.06 -20.30 5.98
C ILE A 25 -11.16 -21.73 5.44
N PRO A 26 -11.67 -21.99 4.23
CA PRO A 26 -11.87 -23.35 3.74
C PRO A 26 -10.56 -24.09 3.50
N LYS A 27 -10.63 -25.42 3.47
CA LYS A 27 -9.53 -26.27 2.98
C LYS A 27 -9.27 -26.04 1.50
N ALA A 28 -8.07 -26.37 1.07
CA ALA A 28 -7.64 -26.32 -0.32
C ALA A 28 -6.65 -27.47 -0.61
N SER A 29 -5.98 -27.43 -1.76
CA SER A 29 -5.08 -28.49 -2.23
C SER A 29 -3.87 -28.75 -1.32
N TYR A 30 -3.46 -27.77 -0.52
CA TYR A 30 -2.30 -27.83 0.36
C TYR A 30 -2.68 -27.55 1.82
N ALA A 31 -1.77 -27.86 2.75
CA ALA A 31 -1.88 -27.45 4.15
C ALA A 31 -1.50 -25.97 4.31
N PRO A 32 -2.02 -25.26 5.33
CA PRO A 32 -1.56 -23.90 5.64
C PRO A 32 -0.05 -23.89 5.91
N ALA A 33 0.61 -22.75 5.66
CA ALA A 33 2.06 -22.70 5.62
C ALA A 33 2.67 -21.40 6.16
N LEU A 34 3.95 -21.48 6.54
CA LEU A 34 4.84 -20.34 6.66
C LEU A 34 5.75 -20.33 5.41
N GLU A 35 5.81 -19.22 4.69
CA GLU A 35 6.60 -19.10 3.46
C GLU A 35 7.80 -18.18 3.69
N SER A 36 9.00 -18.72 3.48
CA SER A 36 10.29 -18.03 3.69
C SER A 36 11.32 -18.34 2.62
N GLY A 37 10.86 -18.86 1.48
CA GLY A 37 11.67 -19.21 0.33
C GLY A 37 11.21 -18.44 -0.91
N LYS A 38 11.13 -19.15 -2.04
CA LYS A 38 10.96 -18.54 -3.37
C LYS A 38 9.71 -17.66 -3.51
N TRP A 39 8.65 -17.89 -2.74
CA TRP A 39 7.41 -17.10 -2.81
C TRP A 39 7.27 -16.06 -1.70
N SER A 40 8.35 -15.82 -0.92
CA SER A 40 8.39 -14.74 0.07
C SER A 40 9.20 -13.55 -0.46
N THR A 41 9.80 -12.77 0.44
CA THR A 41 10.59 -11.60 0.09
C THR A 41 11.82 -11.43 1.00
N GLY A 42 12.88 -10.86 0.42
CA GLY A 42 14.03 -10.34 1.16
C GLY A 42 13.85 -8.86 1.45
N VAL A 43 14.52 -8.38 2.50
CA VAL A 43 14.56 -6.95 2.86
C VAL A 43 16.02 -6.54 3.01
N PHE A 44 16.41 -5.53 2.25
CA PHE A 44 17.80 -5.12 2.09
C PHE A 44 17.95 -3.71 2.63
N VAL A 45 18.77 -3.53 3.66
CA VAL A 45 18.94 -2.21 4.30
C VAL A 45 20.15 -1.51 3.70
N CYS A 46 19.95 -0.31 3.18
CA CYS A 46 21.01 0.52 2.63
C CYS A 46 22.00 0.98 3.71
N GLN A 47 23.27 1.08 3.32
CA GLN A 47 24.28 1.88 3.99
C GLN A 47 24.44 3.23 3.28
N PRO A 48 24.87 4.29 3.99
CA PRO A 48 25.07 5.61 3.38
C PRO A 48 26.12 5.64 2.25
N ASP A 49 27.02 4.66 2.21
CA ASP A 49 28.06 4.51 1.19
C ASP A 49 27.70 3.52 0.08
N ASP A 50 26.50 2.92 0.13
CA ASP A 50 26.01 2.09 -0.98
C ASP A 50 25.85 2.95 -2.24
N PRO A 51 26.39 2.52 -3.40
CA PRO A 51 26.32 3.31 -4.62
C PRO A 51 24.89 3.39 -5.17
N PRO A 52 24.58 4.41 -6.01
CA PRO A 52 23.29 4.47 -6.69
C PRO A 52 23.15 3.33 -7.69
N MET A 53 21.89 2.90 -7.92
CA MET A 53 21.57 1.86 -8.90
C MET A 53 20.46 2.30 -9.82
N ARG A 54 20.65 2.00 -11.11
CA ARG A 54 19.61 2.13 -12.13
C ARG A 54 18.93 0.79 -12.36
N VAL A 55 17.60 0.79 -12.28
CA VAL A 55 16.73 -0.34 -12.63
C VAL A 55 15.91 0.03 -13.86
N VAL A 56 15.92 -0.83 -14.88
CA VAL A 56 15.20 -0.62 -16.14
C VAL A 56 14.03 -1.59 -16.31
N GLY A 57 13.21 -1.42 -17.35
CA GLY A 57 12.15 -2.37 -17.68
C GLY A 57 12.69 -3.76 -18.05
N LEU A 58 11.86 -4.79 -17.90
CA LEU A 58 12.17 -6.13 -18.44
C LEU A 58 12.38 -6.06 -19.98
N PRO A 59 13.15 -6.98 -20.57
CA PRO A 59 13.36 -7.04 -22.02
C PRO A 59 12.04 -6.97 -22.81
N GLY A 60 12.00 -6.10 -23.83
CA GLY A 60 10.81 -5.86 -24.65
C GLY A 60 9.76 -4.93 -24.02
N GLN A 61 9.96 -4.44 -22.80
CA GLN A 61 9.10 -3.42 -22.19
C GLN A 61 9.66 -2.01 -22.41
N LYS A 62 8.77 -1.00 -22.39
CA LYS A 62 9.14 0.42 -22.56
C LYS A 62 9.87 1.00 -21.33
N GLY A 63 9.91 0.28 -20.22
CA GLY A 63 10.45 0.71 -18.94
C GLY A 63 9.79 -0.02 -17.77
N VAL A 64 9.98 0.50 -16.56
CA VAL A 64 9.39 -0.01 -15.31
C VAL A 64 8.00 0.61 -15.11
N TRP A 65 6.98 -0.21 -14.84
CA TRP A 65 5.66 0.31 -14.49
C TRP A 65 5.69 0.98 -13.11
N ASP A 66 5.29 2.24 -13.04
CA ASP A 66 5.11 3.01 -11.81
C ASP A 66 3.60 3.22 -11.59
N PRO A 67 2.97 2.43 -10.71
CA PRO A 67 1.54 2.48 -10.48
C PRO A 67 1.11 3.74 -9.73
N ASP A 68 2.03 4.42 -9.02
CA ASP A 68 1.73 5.68 -8.36
C ASP A 68 1.61 6.82 -9.39
N ALA A 69 2.56 6.89 -10.33
CA ALA A 69 2.50 7.84 -11.43
C ALA A 69 1.52 7.44 -12.55
N GLU A 70 0.97 6.21 -12.51
CA GLU A 70 0.18 5.59 -13.58
C GLU A 70 0.86 5.65 -14.95
N THR A 71 2.18 5.49 -14.98
CA THR A 71 2.98 5.54 -16.20
C THR A 71 4.12 4.54 -16.17
N THR A 72 4.71 4.29 -17.34
CA THR A 72 5.95 3.55 -17.46
C THR A 72 7.12 4.53 -17.43
N GLN A 73 8.01 4.37 -16.46
CA GLN A 73 9.26 5.11 -16.37
C GLN A 73 10.34 4.38 -17.17
N PRO A 74 11.11 5.04 -18.05
CA PRO A 74 12.20 4.37 -18.78
C PRO A 74 13.18 3.65 -17.84
N GLU A 75 13.44 4.27 -16.69
CA GLU A 75 14.28 3.76 -15.61
C GLU A 75 13.80 4.29 -14.25
N VAL A 76 14.21 3.60 -13.20
CA VAL A 76 14.13 4.06 -11.81
C VAL A 76 15.55 4.10 -11.25
N VAL A 77 15.93 5.22 -10.65
CA VAL A 77 17.25 5.40 -10.03
C VAL A 77 17.09 5.46 -8.53
N LEU A 78 17.74 4.54 -7.82
CA LEU A 78 17.81 4.53 -6.36
C LEU A 78 19.12 5.20 -5.94
N PRO A 79 19.09 6.08 -4.93
CA PRO A 79 20.30 6.76 -4.46
C PRO A 79 21.28 5.81 -3.77
N HIS A 80 20.77 4.79 -3.06
CA HIS A 80 21.57 3.77 -2.38
C HIS A 80 21.10 2.37 -2.74
N TRP A 81 22.03 1.49 -3.11
CA TRP A 81 21.76 0.11 -3.47
C TRP A 81 22.70 -0.88 -2.77
N PRO A 82 22.18 -1.70 -1.84
CA PRO A 82 22.99 -2.71 -1.18
C PRO A 82 23.51 -3.75 -2.17
N ALA A 83 24.81 -4.05 -2.11
CA ALA A 83 25.39 -5.16 -2.89
C ALA A 83 24.76 -6.53 -2.57
N SER A 84 24.08 -6.65 -1.42
CA SER A 84 23.41 -7.87 -0.96
C SER A 84 22.01 -8.09 -1.55
N VAL A 85 21.48 -7.16 -2.37
CA VAL A 85 20.15 -7.30 -2.96
C VAL A 85 20.05 -8.59 -3.76
N ASN A 86 19.12 -9.45 -3.33
CA ASN A 86 18.83 -10.73 -3.96
C ASN A 86 17.30 -10.97 -3.97
N PRO A 87 16.60 -10.66 -5.08
CA PRO A 87 15.14 -10.79 -5.13
C PRO A 87 14.68 -12.24 -4.94
N ALA A 88 13.41 -12.41 -4.57
CA ALA A 88 12.81 -13.73 -4.43
C ALA A 88 12.91 -14.56 -5.73
N GLU A 89 13.26 -15.84 -5.63
CA GLU A 89 13.43 -16.73 -6.80
C GLU A 89 12.11 -17.03 -7.54
N GLY A 90 10.97 -16.81 -6.88
CA GLY A 90 9.65 -16.98 -7.47
C GLY A 90 9.41 -16.01 -8.61
N LEU A 91 8.35 -16.28 -9.39
CA LEU A 91 8.00 -15.50 -10.58
C LEU A 91 7.73 -14.01 -10.33
N ASP A 92 7.51 -13.65 -9.07
CA ASP A 92 7.21 -12.29 -8.64
C ASP A 92 8.46 -11.48 -8.29
N GLY A 93 9.63 -12.10 -8.11
CA GLY A 93 10.90 -11.38 -7.94
C GLY A 93 10.86 -10.27 -6.89
N HIS A 94 10.12 -10.48 -5.79
CA HIS A 94 9.89 -9.42 -4.81
C HIS A 94 11.15 -9.08 -4.03
N ALA A 95 11.44 -7.78 -3.95
CA ALA A 95 12.52 -7.22 -3.16
C ALA A 95 12.13 -5.85 -2.63
N ASP A 96 12.31 -5.66 -1.33
CA ASP A 96 12.19 -4.37 -0.69
C ASP A 96 13.57 -3.87 -0.25
N ILE A 97 13.92 -2.66 -0.67
CA ILE A 97 15.16 -1.98 -0.29
C ILE A 97 14.81 -0.82 0.64
N VAL A 98 15.35 -0.84 1.86
CA VAL A 98 15.11 0.13 2.92
C VAL A 98 16.21 1.18 2.92
N ASP A 99 15.89 2.36 2.43
CA ASP A 99 16.77 3.52 2.45
C ASP A 99 16.39 4.43 3.62
N ALA A 100 17.09 4.26 4.74
CA ALA A 100 16.84 5.04 5.94
C ALA A 100 17.25 6.51 5.80
N GLU A 101 18.19 6.84 4.91
CA GLU A 101 18.63 8.20 4.66
C GLU A 101 17.60 8.98 3.85
N ALA A 102 17.04 8.35 2.81
CA ALA A 102 15.91 8.89 2.07
C ALA A 102 14.58 8.81 2.85
N GLY A 103 14.52 7.98 3.90
CA GLY A 103 13.31 7.72 4.68
C GLY A 103 12.25 6.93 3.90
N ILE A 104 12.66 6.08 2.95
CA ILE A 104 11.80 5.40 1.98
C ILE A 104 12.10 3.89 1.95
N ILE A 105 11.07 3.10 1.67
CA ILE A 105 11.17 1.71 1.23
C ILE A 105 10.86 1.67 -0.26
N HIS A 106 11.82 1.20 -1.05
CA HIS A 106 11.67 0.89 -2.46
C HIS A 106 11.16 -0.53 -2.62
N SER A 107 10.05 -0.73 -3.32
CA SER A 107 9.39 -2.02 -3.44
C SER A 107 9.25 -2.44 -4.90
N PHE A 108 9.78 -3.61 -5.24
CA PHE A 108 9.80 -4.10 -6.62
C PHE A 108 8.96 -5.35 -6.83
N TYR A 109 8.40 -5.43 -8.04
CA TYR A 109 7.82 -6.64 -8.61
C TYR A 109 8.53 -7.03 -9.90
N LYS A 110 8.85 -8.31 -9.98
CA LYS A 110 9.73 -8.98 -10.93
C LYS A 110 11.11 -8.35 -11.03
N LEU A 111 11.70 -7.98 -9.89
CA LEU A 111 13.10 -7.59 -9.89
C LEU A 111 13.94 -8.83 -10.26
N THR A 112 14.80 -8.66 -11.24
CA THR A 112 15.69 -9.72 -11.71
C THR A 112 16.93 -9.10 -12.35
N ARG A 113 17.95 -9.93 -12.56
CA ARG A 113 19.14 -9.56 -13.31
C ARG A 113 19.05 -10.16 -14.71
N VAL A 114 19.12 -9.33 -15.73
CA VAL A 114 19.24 -9.75 -17.13
C VAL A 114 20.60 -9.27 -17.61
N ASP A 115 21.48 -10.21 -17.94
CA ASP A 115 22.90 -9.95 -18.19
C ASP A 115 23.53 -9.15 -17.02
N ASP A 116 24.01 -7.93 -17.27
CA ASP A 116 24.58 -7.04 -16.27
C ASP A 116 23.64 -5.91 -15.82
N GLN A 117 22.35 -6.00 -16.14
CA GLN A 117 21.35 -4.99 -15.80
C GLN A 117 20.33 -5.50 -14.79
N TRP A 118 19.99 -4.63 -13.83
CA TRP A 118 18.80 -4.83 -13.00
C TRP A 118 17.57 -4.42 -13.78
N CYS A 119 16.62 -5.34 -13.88
CA CYS A 119 15.35 -5.14 -14.55
C CYS A 119 14.20 -5.38 -13.57
N ALA A 120 13.12 -4.60 -13.69
CA ALA A 120 11.89 -4.83 -12.95
C ALA A 120 10.67 -4.66 -13.86
N LYS A 121 9.57 -5.34 -13.53
CA LYS A 121 8.28 -5.07 -14.18
C LYS A 121 7.60 -3.85 -13.56
N GLN A 122 7.70 -3.71 -12.24
CA GLN A 122 7.04 -2.63 -11.51
C GLN A 122 7.89 -2.16 -10.33
N TYR A 123 7.78 -0.86 -10.04
CA TYR A 123 8.37 -0.19 -8.89
C TYR A 123 7.30 0.64 -8.18
N ALA A 124 7.28 0.57 -6.86
CA ALA A 124 6.50 1.43 -5.98
C ALA A 124 7.35 1.80 -4.77
N TRP A 125 6.89 2.76 -3.96
CA TRP A 125 7.63 3.18 -2.78
C TRP A 125 6.68 3.62 -1.66
N THR A 126 7.17 3.55 -0.42
CA THR A 126 6.46 4.09 0.75
C THR A 126 7.43 4.75 1.71
N ARG A 127 6.92 5.64 2.56
CA ARG A 127 7.71 6.23 3.63
C ARG A 127 8.01 5.22 4.72
N LEU A 128 9.26 5.18 5.18
CA LEU A 128 9.69 4.31 6.28
C LEU A 128 8.99 4.66 7.60
N ASP A 129 8.69 5.93 7.83
CA ASP A 129 7.90 6.42 8.98
C ASP A 129 6.40 6.56 8.66
N GLY A 130 5.98 6.09 7.49
CA GLY A 130 4.62 6.24 6.98
C GLY A 130 3.65 5.19 7.53
N ARG A 131 2.51 5.04 6.84
CA ARG A 131 1.49 4.07 7.19
C ARG A 131 1.85 2.64 6.76
N GLY A 132 2.68 2.46 5.75
CA GLY A 132 2.97 1.16 5.13
C GLY A 132 1.76 0.55 4.38
N TRP A 133 0.76 1.37 4.12
CA TRP A 133 -0.44 1.06 3.34
C TRP A 133 -0.73 2.24 2.42
N GLY A 134 -1.25 1.95 1.23
CA GLY A 134 -1.74 2.98 0.33
C GLY A 134 -2.80 3.88 0.99
N ASP A 135 -2.97 5.06 0.42
CA ASP A 135 -4.00 6.02 0.78
C ASP A 135 -4.72 6.51 -0.50
N PRO A 136 -5.84 7.25 -0.37
CA PRO A 136 -6.65 7.61 -1.53
C PRO A 136 -5.91 8.48 -2.56
N ALA A 137 -4.92 9.28 -2.14
CA ALA A 137 -4.10 10.15 -3.00
C ALA A 137 -2.87 9.41 -3.55
N HIS A 138 -2.27 8.49 -2.79
CA HIS A 138 -1.13 7.63 -3.12
C HIS A 138 -1.51 6.16 -2.89
N TYR A 139 -2.32 5.60 -3.80
CA TYR A 139 -3.02 4.32 -3.56
C TYR A 139 -2.18 3.07 -3.85
N PHE A 140 -0.94 3.19 -4.31
CA PHE A 140 -0.07 2.06 -4.60
C PHE A 140 1.32 2.25 -3.99
N GLN A 141 1.46 1.88 -2.71
CA GLN A 141 2.65 2.17 -1.89
C GLN A 141 3.64 1.00 -1.77
N GLY A 142 3.41 -0.08 -2.51
CA GLY A 142 4.38 -1.15 -2.63
C GLY A 142 3.90 -2.26 -3.55
N ALA A 143 4.77 -3.20 -3.86
CA ALA A 143 4.61 -4.05 -5.04
C ALA A 143 3.63 -5.21 -4.89
N ARG A 144 3.10 -5.46 -3.69
CA ARG A 144 2.15 -6.56 -3.42
C ARG A 144 0.73 -6.19 -3.89
N ALA A 145 -0.12 -7.18 -4.13
CA ALA A 145 -1.48 -7.03 -4.65
C ALA A 145 -2.34 -6.00 -3.89
N ALA A 146 -2.30 -6.03 -2.56
CA ALA A 146 -2.98 -5.07 -1.69
C ALA A 146 -2.35 -3.66 -1.64
N ALA A 147 -1.43 -3.35 -2.56
CA ALA A 147 -0.72 -2.07 -2.69
C ALA A 147 0.17 -1.71 -1.48
N VAL A 148 0.80 -2.72 -0.88
CA VAL A 148 1.72 -2.60 0.26
C VAL A 148 3.14 -3.05 -0.11
N PRO A 149 4.19 -2.52 0.54
CA PRO A 149 5.54 -3.07 0.40
C PRO A 149 5.54 -4.52 0.91
N THR A 150 6.34 -5.40 0.31
CA THR A 150 6.34 -6.81 0.67
C THR A 150 6.87 -7.08 2.08
N MET A 151 7.66 -6.15 2.64
CA MET A 151 8.10 -6.13 4.03
C MET A 151 7.00 -5.72 5.02
N GLY A 152 5.91 -5.12 4.55
CA GLY A 152 4.74 -4.84 5.36
C GLY A 152 4.18 -6.12 5.97
N GLY A 153 4.14 -6.19 7.31
CA GLY A 153 3.68 -7.35 8.07
C GLY A 153 4.55 -8.61 7.98
N LEU A 154 5.71 -8.55 7.34
CA LEU A 154 6.60 -9.68 7.18
C LEU A 154 7.20 -10.12 8.52
N VAL A 155 7.11 -11.40 8.87
CA VAL A 155 7.83 -11.93 10.03
C VAL A 155 9.33 -11.91 9.73
N ARG A 156 10.09 -11.10 10.45
CA ARG A 156 11.52 -10.87 10.21
C ARG A 156 12.34 -12.00 10.80
N ARG A 157 13.51 -12.27 10.22
CA ARG A 157 14.39 -13.38 10.60
C ARG A 157 14.70 -13.41 12.11
N HIS A 158 15.08 -12.27 12.66
CA HIS A 158 15.42 -12.12 14.08
C HIS A 158 14.24 -12.38 15.04
N GLU A 159 13.00 -12.26 14.58
CA GLU A 159 11.81 -12.51 15.42
C GLU A 159 11.54 -14.00 15.63
N LEU A 160 12.15 -14.85 14.82
CA LEU A 160 12.03 -16.31 14.89
C LEU A 160 13.27 -16.98 15.51
N GLU A 161 14.28 -16.21 15.88
CA GLU A 161 15.48 -16.72 16.55
C GLU A 161 15.16 -17.21 17.98
N GLU A 162 15.98 -18.10 18.50
CA GLU A 162 15.84 -18.54 19.89
C GLU A 162 16.05 -17.36 20.86
N GLY A 163 15.28 -17.30 21.93
CA GLY A 163 15.32 -16.17 22.87
C GLY A 163 14.71 -14.86 22.36
N ALA A 164 14.30 -14.78 21.09
CA ALA A 164 13.54 -13.65 20.59
C ALA A 164 12.25 -13.43 21.39
N GLY A 165 11.94 -12.16 21.63
CA GLY A 165 10.69 -11.73 22.27
C GLY A 165 9.46 -11.95 21.38
N PRO A 166 8.27 -11.47 21.80
CA PRO A 166 7.07 -11.56 20.99
C PRO A 166 7.18 -10.71 19.72
N ILE A 167 6.57 -11.17 18.63
CA ILE A 167 6.34 -10.36 17.42
C ILE A 167 5.30 -9.29 17.76
N ARG A 168 5.61 -8.01 17.50
CA ARG A 168 4.82 -6.85 17.94
C ARG A 168 4.19 -6.07 16.78
N HIS A 169 3.71 -6.76 15.77
CA HIS A 169 3.03 -6.17 14.62
C HIS A 169 2.03 -7.15 14.01
N ALA A 170 1.09 -6.64 13.22
CA ALA A 170 0.19 -7.45 12.42
C ALA A 170 0.95 -8.15 11.30
N LEU A 171 0.55 -9.38 10.98
CA LEU A 171 1.26 -10.23 10.01
C LEU A 171 0.74 -10.06 8.58
N ALA A 172 1.57 -10.33 7.58
CA ALA A 172 1.16 -10.45 6.19
C ALA A 172 0.68 -11.87 5.90
N ILE A 173 -0.56 -11.99 5.43
CA ILE A 173 -1.20 -13.25 5.06
C ILE A 173 -1.60 -13.23 3.58
N SER A 174 -1.46 -14.36 2.90
CA SER A 174 -2.19 -14.61 1.65
C SER A 174 -3.20 -15.73 1.80
N LEU A 175 -4.24 -15.67 0.97
CA LEU A 175 -5.31 -16.66 0.93
C LEU A 175 -5.47 -17.19 -0.49
N THR A 176 -6.07 -18.38 -0.64
CA THR A 176 -6.37 -18.91 -1.97
C THR A 176 -7.77 -18.54 -2.46
N PHE A 177 -8.07 -18.83 -3.73
CA PHE A 177 -9.28 -18.42 -4.43
C PHE A 177 -10.59 -18.73 -3.69
N ASN A 178 -10.68 -19.89 -3.04
CA ASN A 178 -11.90 -20.29 -2.32
C ASN A 178 -12.03 -19.65 -0.93
N ALA A 179 -10.99 -18.99 -0.45
CA ALA A 179 -11.01 -18.17 0.75
C ALA A 179 -11.27 -16.69 0.44
N LEU A 180 -10.68 -16.18 -0.65
CA LEU A 180 -10.77 -14.79 -1.06
C LEU A 180 -12.17 -14.40 -1.57
N SER A 181 -12.58 -13.16 -1.29
CA SER A 181 -13.81 -12.57 -1.82
C SER A 181 -13.62 -12.05 -3.24
N ALA A 182 -14.66 -12.17 -4.07
CA ALA A 182 -14.73 -11.50 -5.37
C ALA A 182 -15.30 -10.08 -5.25
N ASP A 183 -16.27 -9.89 -4.35
CA ASP A 183 -16.97 -8.61 -4.15
C ASP A 183 -17.33 -8.40 -2.66
N PRO A 184 -16.76 -7.37 -1.99
CA PRO A 184 -15.68 -6.54 -2.50
C PRO A 184 -14.40 -7.39 -2.67
N GLY A 185 -13.54 -7.03 -3.63
CA GLY A 185 -12.22 -7.66 -3.79
C GLY A 185 -11.20 -7.21 -2.76
N TYR A 186 -11.32 -5.96 -2.28
CA TYR A 186 -10.52 -5.41 -1.19
C TYR A 186 -11.36 -4.53 -0.27
N VAL A 187 -10.88 -4.36 0.96
CA VAL A 187 -11.39 -3.44 1.96
C VAL A 187 -10.22 -2.67 2.59
N PHE A 188 -10.53 -1.57 3.27
CA PHE A 188 -9.54 -0.87 4.08
C PHE A 188 -8.81 -1.83 5.03
N PRO A 189 -7.48 -1.73 5.17
CA PRO A 189 -6.63 -0.65 4.70
C PRO A 189 -6.08 -0.80 3.26
N ALA A 190 -6.36 -1.92 2.59
CA ALA A 190 -5.92 -2.16 1.21
C ALA A 190 -6.59 -1.18 0.24
N THR A 191 -5.84 -0.75 -0.76
CA THR A 191 -6.27 0.18 -1.81
C THR A 191 -6.31 -0.45 -3.19
N SER A 192 -5.91 -1.71 -3.28
CA SER A 192 -5.86 -2.54 -4.48
C SER A 192 -6.15 -3.99 -4.09
N ALA A 193 -6.38 -4.84 -5.09
CA ALA A 193 -6.43 -6.28 -4.96
C ALA A 193 -5.76 -6.95 -6.16
N ASP A 194 -5.58 -8.25 -6.08
CA ASP A 194 -5.24 -9.09 -7.21
C ASP A 194 -6.20 -8.90 -8.40
N SER A 195 -5.65 -8.90 -9.61
CA SER A 195 -6.47 -8.96 -10.82
C SER A 195 -7.22 -10.29 -10.93
N GLY A 196 -8.31 -10.32 -11.71
CA GLY A 196 -9.10 -11.54 -11.91
C GLY A 196 -9.95 -11.93 -10.69
N LEU A 197 -10.54 -10.94 -10.01
CA LEU A 197 -11.38 -11.13 -8.83
C LEU A 197 -12.51 -12.14 -9.03
N ASN A 198 -13.04 -12.28 -10.25
CA ASN A 198 -14.11 -13.24 -10.57
C ASN A 198 -13.70 -14.71 -10.38
N ASN A 199 -12.40 -15.01 -10.26
CA ASN A 199 -11.92 -16.36 -9.93
C ASN A 199 -12.04 -16.68 -8.43
N ASN A 200 -12.20 -15.64 -7.59
CA ASN A 200 -12.38 -15.79 -6.16
C ASN A 200 -13.82 -16.22 -5.87
N ASN A 201 -14.03 -17.13 -4.91
CA ASN A 201 -15.36 -17.64 -4.54
C ASN A 201 -15.54 -17.84 -3.02
N GLY A 202 -14.65 -17.26 -2.23
CA GLY A 202 -14.75 -17.16 -0.78
C GLY A 202 -15.39 -15.86 -0.30
N ARG A 203 -15.06 -15.44 0.93
CA ARG A 203 -15.70 -14.31 1.64
C ARG A 203 -14.75 -13.30 2.26
N ILE A 204 -13.43 -13.54 2.18
CA ILE A 204 -12.44 -12.68 2.81
C ILE A 204 -11.78 -11.77 1.77
N PRO A 205 -12.06 -10.47 1.73
CA PRO A 205 -11.38 -9.54 0.81
C PRO A 205 -9.92 -9.31 1.21
N GLU A 206 -9.08 -8.89 0.27
CA GLU A 206 -7.78 -8.31 0.60
C GLU A 206 -7.94 -7.06 1.49
N GLY A 207 -6.98 -6.79 2.36
CA GLY A 207 -7.06 -5.81 3.44
C GLY A 207 -7.88 -6.25 4.65
N ALA A 208 -8.58 -7.39 4.61
CA ALA A 208 -9.23 -7.92 5.81
C ALA A 208 -8.20 -8.28 6.89
N LEU A 209 -8.50 -7.94 8.16
CA LEU A 209 -7.72 -8.41 9.31
C LEU A 209 -8.28 -9.74 9.79
N LEU A 210 -7.42 -10.75 9.90
CA LEU A 210 -7.74 -12.05 10.49
C LEU A 210 -7.10 -12.17 11.88
N MET A 211 -7.83 -12.72 12.84
CA MET A 211 -7.31 -12.94 14.20
C MET A 211 -7.69 -14.32 14.72
N LEU A 212 -6.82 -14.86 15.57
CA LEU A 212 -7.18 -15.98 16.42
C LEU A 212 -8.05 -15.47 17.58
N PRO A 213 -9.05 -16.25 18.03
CA PRO A 213 -9.90 -15.81 19.13
C PRO A 213 -9.12 -15.73 20.45
N PRO A 214 -9.57 -14.88 21.40
CA PRO A 214 -8.90 -14.70 22.70
C PRO A 214 -8.75 -15.99 23.54
N ASP A 215 -9.57 -17.01 23.29
CA ASP A 215 -9.54 -18.31 23.95
C ASP A 215 -8.72 -19.37 23.20
N PHE A 216 -8.14 -19.06 22.03
CA PHE A 216 -7.23 -19.97 21.35
C PHE A 216 -6.04 -20.30 22.25
N ASP A 217 -5.88 -21.60 22.52
CA ASP A 217 -4.86 -22.12 23.42
C ASP A 217 -3.53 -22.28 22.68
N VAL A 218 -2.72 -21.22 22.76
CA VAL A 218 -1.39 -21.13 22.16
C VAL A 218 -0.37 -22.05 22.85
N SER A 219 -0.61 -22.45 24.11
CA SER A 219 0.29 -23.34 24.85
C SER A 219 0.36 -24.74 24.25
N LYS A 220 -0.69 -25.15 23.53
CA LYS A 220 -0.79 -26.41 22.78
C LYS A 220 -0.09 -26.40 21.43
N VAL A 221 0.45 -25.25 21.00
CA VAL A 221 1.27 -25.18 19.78
C VAL A 221 2.67 -25.68 20.13
N ASP A 222 3.12 -26.77 19.51
CA ASP A 222 4.35 -27.46 19.89
C ASP A 222 5.61 -26.65 19.51
N ASP A 223 5.65 -26.14 18.28
CA ASP A 223 6.81 -25.42 17.74
C ASP A 223 6.89 -23.99 18.29
N ALA A 224 8.02 -23.61 18.88
CA ALA A 224 8.19 -22.29 19.50
C ALA A 224 8.05 -21.12 18.51
N ARG A 225 8.48 -21.30 17.25
CA ARG A 225 8.35 -20.28 16.20
C ARG A 225 6.87 -20.08 15.85
N LEU A 226 6.16 -21.20 15.65
CA LEU A 226 4.73 -21.18 15.35
C LEU A 226 3.91 -20.64 16.52
N ARG A 227 4.34 -20.91 17.76
CA ARG A 227 3.74 -20.35 18.98
C ARG A 227 3.82 -18.82 19.01
N ARG A 228 4.99 -18.24 18.67
CA ARG A 228 5.15 -16.77 18.57
C ARG A 228 4.24 -16.16 17.50
N ILE A 229 4.10 -16.84 16.36
CA ILE A 229 3.19 -16.42 15.29
C ILE A 229 1.73 -16.49 15.77
N ALA A 230 1.34 -17.54 16.49
CA ALA A 230 0.00 -17.66 17.07
C ALA A 230 -0.30 -16.52 18.06
N GLU A 231 0.65 -16.18 18.94
CA GLU A 231 0.52 -15.02 19.84
C GLU A 231 0.33 -13.73 19.06
N ALA A 232 1.09 -13.50 17.99
CA ALA A 232 0.95 -12.32 17.14
C ALA A 232 -0.43 -12.26 16.46
N LEU A 233 -0.90 -13.38 15.92
CA LEU A 233 -2.24 -13.48 15.31
C LEU A 233 -3.38 -13.26 16.33
N LYS A 234 -3.15 -13.59 17.60
CA LYS A 234 -4.12 -13.38 18.69
C LYS A 234 -4.16 -11.92 19.17
N VAL A 235 -3.02 -11.23 19.14
CA VAL A 235 -2.90 -9.85 19.66
C VAL A 235 -3.07 -8.79 18.57
N TYR A 236 -2.37 -8.95 17.45
CA TYR A 236 -2.32 -7.99 16.34
C TYR A 236 -3.08 -8.46 15.10
N GLY A 237 -3.22 -9.77 14.93
CA GLY A 237 -3.83 -10.37 13.74
C GLY A 237 -2.89 -10.42 12.55
N GLY A 238 -3.45 -10.75 11.39
CA GLY A 238 -2.76 -10.70 10.11
C GLY A 238 -3.66 -10.17 9.01
N TYR A 239 -3.16 -9.21 8.24
CA TYR A 239 -3.85 -8.64 7.10
C TYR A 239 -3.67 -9.54 5.88
N VAL A 240 -4.78 -9.80 5.18
CA VAL A 240 -4.76 -10.44 3.87
C VAL A 240 -4.21 -9.44 2.86
N VAL A 241 -3.08 -9.73 2.23
CA VAL A 241 -2.37 -8.79 1.36
C VAL A 241 -2.14 -9.29 -0.06
N ASP A 242 -2.45 -10.56 -0.31
CA ASP A 242 -2.10 -11.24 -1.54
C ASP A 242 -2.95 -12.49 -1.75
N ARG A 243 -2.92 -13.00 -2.97
CA ARG A 243 -3.48 -14.30 -3.34
C ARG A 243 -2.40 -15.35 -3.50
N ASN A 244 -2.72 -16.57 -3.06
CA ASN A 244 -1.93 -17.77 -3.38
C ASN A 244 -2.77 -18.84 -4.11
N VAL A 245 -2.09 -19.90 -4.57
CA VAL A 245 -2.73 -21.01 -5.27
C VAL A 245 -2.71 -22.28 -4.41
N GLY A 246 -3.89 -22.71 -3.96
CA GLY A 246 -4.11 -23.99 -3.31
C GLY A 246 -3.81 -24.05 -1.81
N THR A 247 -3.30 -22.99 -1.18
CA THR A 247 -2.95 -22.99 0.25
C THR A 247 -3.97 -22.16 1.05
N PRO A 248 -4.67 -22.75 2.05
CA PRO A 248 -5.73 -22.06 2.80
C PRO A 248 -5.32 -20.70 3.33
N PHE A 249 -4.17 -20.63 4.01
CA PHE A 249 -3.49 -19.38 4.33
C PHE A 249 -1.97 -19.59 4.33
N VAL A 250 -1.24 -18.54 3.98
CA VAL A 250 0.21 -18.45 4.13
C VAL A 250 0.55 -17.25 4.99
N VAL A 251 1.40 -17.41 6.01
CA VAL A 251 2.06 -16.29 6.68
C VAL A 251 3.42 -16.08 6.04
N TYR A 252 3.71 -14.85 5.61
CA TYR A 252 5.00 -14.52 5.00
C TYR A 252 6.07 -14.26 6.06
N CYS A 253 7.21 -14.94 5.90
CA CYS A 253 8.40 -14.78 6.70
C CYS A 253 9.58 -14.41 5.81
N GLU A 254 10.53 -13.62 6.30
CA GLU A 254 11.67 -13.14 5.53
C GLU A 254 12.49 -14.29 4.92
N ILE A 255 12.94 -14.11 3.68
CA ILE A 255 13.83 -15.05 3.00
C ILE A 255 15.10 -15.27 3.83
N GLY A 256 15.47 -16.54 3.98
CA GLY A 256 16.60 -16.96 4.80
C GLY A 256 16.30 -17.03 6.31
N SER A 257 15.05 -16.80 6.72
CA SER A 257 14.62 -17.11 8.08
C SER A 257 14.52 -18.63 8.33
N ASN A 258 14.58 -19.00 9.60
CA ASN A 258 14.35 -20.37 10.05
C ASN A 258 12.84 -20.72 10.09
N ALA A 259 11.95 -20.02 9.38
CA ALA A 259 10.50 -20.26 9.47
C ALA A 259 10.04 -21.59 8.85
N LYS A 260 10.85 -22.20 7.98
CA LYS A 260 10.49 -23.39 7.21
C LYS A 260 10.17 -24.58 8.15
N LEU A 261 8.89 -24.96 8.22
CA LEU A 261 8.40 -26.07 9.05
C LEU A 261 8.43 -27.44 8.33
N HIS A 262 8.35 -27.41 7.00
CA HIS A 262 8.35 -28.58 6.13
C HIS A 262 9.53 -28.49 5.14
N THR A 263 10.25 -29.59 4.93
CA THR A 263 11.30 -29.67 3.92
C THR A 263 10.96 -30.77 2.90
N ALA A 264 11.63 -30.77 1.75
CA ALA A 264 11.45 -31.83 0.75
C ALA A 264 11.72 -33.24 1.31
N LYS A 265 12.47 -33.35 2.41
CA LYS A 265 12.84 -34.62 3.05
C LYS A 265 12.09 -34.87 4.38
N LEU A 266 11.36 -33.88 4.91
CA LEU A 266 10.76 -33.98 6.22
C LEU A 266 9.42 -33.24 6.28
N TRP A 267 8.37 -34.01 6.55
CA TRP A 267 7.06 -33.50 6.91
C TRP A 267 6.90 -33.46 8.43
N ASN A 268 6.72 -32.28 9.00
CA ASN A 268 6.40 -32.11 10.42
C ASN A 268 4.88 -32.19 10.66
N SER A 269 4.37 -33.38 10.98
CA SER A 269 2.93 -33.60 11.21
C SER A 269 2.35 -32.81 12.38
N ARG A 270 3.15 -32.53 13.43
CA ARG A 270 2.72 -31.72 14.58
C ARG A 270 2.49 -30.27 14.16
N ALA A 271 3.47 -29.69 13.49
CA ALA A 271 3.36 -28.34 12.94
C ALA A 271 2.19 -28.21 11.94
N ALA A 272 1.97 -29.22 11.10
CA ALA A 272 0.80 -29.26 10.20
C ALA A 272 -0.53 -29.28 10.95
N SER A 273 -0.63 -30.06 12.04
CA SER A 273 -1.82 -30.11 12.89
C SER A 273 -2.07 -28.78 13.61
N ASP A 274 -1.01 -28.10 14.05
CA ASP A 274 -1.11 -26.79 14.68
C ASP A 274 -1.55 -25.71 13.70
N LEU A 275 -1.01 -25.71 12.48
CA LEU A 275 -1.46 -24.84 11.40
C LEU A 275 -2.91 -25.10 11.01
N GLU A 276 -3.35 -26.37 11.00
CA GLU A 276 -4.76 -26.72 10.77
C GLU A 276 -5.67 -26.22 11.91
N ARG A 277 -5.25 -26.36 13.18
CA ARG A 277 -5.94 -25.75 14.33
C ARG A 277 -6.07 -24.24 14.16
N MET A 278 -5.03 -23.56 13.68
CA MET A 278 -5.09 -22.12 13.39
C MET A 278 -6.04 -21.81 12.23
N ARG A 279 -6.04 -22.60 11.14
CA ARG A 279 -6.99 -22.41 10.02
C ARG A 279 -8.43 -22.49 10.50
N LEU A 280 -8.73 -23.50 11.31
CA LEU A 280 -10.06 -23.72 11.91
C LEU A 280 -10.48 -22.56 12.82
N ALA A 281 -9.54 -21.86 13.45
CA ALA A 281 -9.82 -20.81 14.44
C ALA A 281 -9.72 -19.37 13.90
N LEU A 282 -8.89 -19.11 12.89
CA LEU A 282 -8.73 -17.77 12.31
C LEU A 282 -10.06 -17.29 11.74
N ARG A 283 -10.47 -16.08 12.15
CA ARG A 283 -11.69 -15.42 11.70
C ARG A 283 -11.40 -13.99 11.32
N ARG A 284 -12.22 -13.43 10.44
CA ARG A 284 -12.08 -12.02 10.06
C ARG A 284 -12.63 -11.16 11.18
N VAL A 285 -11.91 -10.10 11.51
CA VAL A 285 -12.38 -9.04 12.41
C VAL A 285 -13.44 -8.23 11.67
N SER A 286 -14.69 -8.37 12.11
CA SER A 286 -15.84 -7.65 11.54
C SER A 286 -16.00 -6.24 12.12
N SER A 287 -15.61 -6.06 13.37
CA SER A 287 -15.58 -4.77 14.06
C SER A 287 -14.64 -4.81 15.27
N ALA A 288 -14.32 -3.65 15.84
CA ALA A 288 -13.60 -3.50 17.10
C ALA A 288 -14.14 -2.27 17.84
N LYS A 289 -14.09 -2.25 19.18
CA LYS A 289 -14.50 -1.08 19.98
C LYS A 289 -13.57 0.12 19.81
N GLY A 290 -12.33 -0.14 19.39
CA GLY A 290 -11.31 0.86 19.14
C GLY A 290 -10.00 0.21 18.71
N TRP A 291 -8.96 1.02 18.57
CA TRP A 291 -7.62 0.56 18.21
C TRP A 291 -6.58 1.19 19.12
N LEU A 292 -5.52 0.44 19.41
CA LEU A 292 -4.32 0.94 20.06
C LEU A 292 -3.16 0.92 19.06
N ASP A 293 -2.40 2.01 19.01
CA ASP A 293 -1.21 2.15 18.19
C ASP A 293 -0.02 1.32 18.75
N GLY A 294 1.11 1.38 18.05
CA GLY A 294 2.34 0.68 18.43
C GLY A 294 2.94 1.09 19.77
N ASN A 295 2.46 2.18 20.38
CA ASN A 295 2.82 2.67 21.71
C ASN A 295 1.71 2.42 22.76
N GLY A 296 0.63 1.73 22.38
CA GLY A 296 -0.50 1.44 23.27
C GLY A 296 -1.46 2.62 23.47
N LYS A 297 -1.42 3.65 22.62
CA LYS A 297 -2.33 4.81 22.68
C LYS A 297 -3.53 4.60 21.76
N PRO A 298 -4.74 5.10 22.12
CA PRO A 298 -5.88 5.10 21.21
C PRO A 298 -5.55 5.76 19.87
N VAL A 299 -5.99 5.14 18.77
CA VAL A 299 -5.78 5.65 17.41
C VAL A 299 -7.01 5.43 16.54
N GLU A 300 -7.29 6.37 15.64
CA GLU A 300 -8.26 6.21 14.57
C GLU A 300 -7.54 5.81 13.28
N LEU A 301 -7.60 4.53 12.91
CA LEU A 301 -6.92 4.04 11.71
C LEU A 301 -7.44 4.70 10.43
N ARG A 302 -8.74 5.05 10.41
CA ARG A 302 -9.44 5.73 9.31
C ARG A 302 -9.48 7.24 9.50
N GLN A 303 -8.40 7.83 10.02
CA GLN A 303 -8.25 9.29 10.03
C GLN A 303 -8.48 9.89 8.63
N PRO A 304 -8.98 11.13 8.51
CA PRO A 304 -9.13 11.81 7.23
C PRO A 304 -7.85 11.70 6.37
N MET A 305 -7.97 11.14 5.17
CA MET A 305 -6.87 10.98 4.22
C MET A 305 -7.09 11.86 3.01
N ASN A 306 -6.00 12.35 2.42
CA ASN A 306 -6.07 13.18 1.23
C ASN A 306 -6.74 12.40 0.09
N LEU A 307 -7.82 12.96 -0.45
CA LEU A 307 -8.59 12.38 -1.55
C LEU A 307 -8.12 12.88 -2.93
N LEU A 308 -7.23 13.90 -2.94
CA LEU A 308 -6.71 14.51 -4.15
C LEU A 308 -5.36 13.92 -4.52
N SER A 309 -5.30 13.29 -5.68
CA SER A 309 -4.04 12.89 -6.30
C SER A 309 -3.58 13.92 -7.33
N MET A 310 -2.29 14.19 -7.36
CA MET A 310 -1.66 15.01 -8.40
C MET A 310 -1.17 14.18 -9.60
N ARG A 311 -1.47 12.88 -9.66
CA ARG A 311 -1.01 11.97 -10.72
C ARG A 311 -1.64 12.25 -12.08
N GLY A 312 -0.99 11.75 -13.12
CA GLY A 312 -1.51 11.72 -14.49
C GLY A 312 -0.81 12.70 -15.44
N ALA A 313 -1.28 12.68 -16.69
CA ALA A 313 -0.66 13.43 -17.78
C ALA A 313 -1.00 14.92 -17.71
N TRP A 314 -0.15 15.69 -17.03
CA TRP A 314 -0.19 17.15 -17.04
C TRP A 314 0.22 17.68 -18.40
N ARG A 315 -0.57 18.62 -18.92
CA ARG A 315 -0.36 19.23 -20.24
C ARG A 315 -0.42 20.73 -20.14
N SER A 316 0.48 21.42 -20.81
CA SER A 316 0.40 22.86 -20.98
C SER A 316 -0.77 23.24 -21.89
N GLU A 317 -1.48 24.32 -21.57
CA GLU A 317 -2.61 24.80 -22.40
C GLU A 317 -2.17 25.62 -23.62
N ARG A 318 -1.01 26.28 -23.56
CA ARG A 318 -0.59 27.27 -24.57
C ARG A 318 0.89 27.23 -24.95
N ASP A 319 1.74 26.63 -24.12
CA ASP A 319 3.20 26.66 -24.26
C ASP A 319 3.84 25.25 -24.25
N ASP A 320 5.16 25.17 -24.39
CA ASP A 320 5.99 23.95 -24.28
C ASP A 320 6.43 23.63 -22.84
N ALA A 321 5.81 24.27 -21.83
CA ALA A 321 6.18 24.10 -20.44
C ALA A 321 6.22 22.63 -20.00
N GLN A 322 7.37 22.22 -19.44
CA GLN A 322 7.57 20.89 -18.93
C GLN A 322 6.95 20.78 -17.52
N ALA A 323 5.72 20.28 -17.46
CA ALA A 323 5.10 19.89 -16.21
C ALA A 323 5.17 18.37 -16.04
N ARG A 324 5.62 17.93 -14.87
CA ARG A 324 5.66 16.51 -14.52
C ARG A 324 5.16 16.28 -13.11
N PHE A 325 4.42 15.20 -12.92
CA PHE A 325 4.16 14.70 -11.59
C PHE A 325 5.44 14.06 -11.05
N GLU A 326 5.89 14.52 -9.89
CA GLU A 326 6.99 13.92 -9.13
C GLU A 326 6.39 13.13 -7.97
N THR A 327 6.66 11.82 -7.96
CA THR A 327 6.02 10.89 -7.03
C THR A 327 6.42 11.16 -5.60
N TRP A 328 7.69 11.36 -5.28
CA TRP A 328 8.13 11.57 -3.88
C TRP A 328 7.50 12.77 -3.18
N PRO A 329 7.48 13.98 -3.77
CA PRO A 329 6.76 15.12 -3.18
C PRO A 329 5.24 15.03 -3.33
N GLN A 330 4.74 14.08 -4.14
CA GLN A 330 3.34 13.97 -4.57
C GLN A 330 2.82 15.31 -5.14
N ALA A 331 3.63 15.94 -5.99
CA ALA A 331 3.38 17.28 -6.52
C ALA A 331 3.60 17.32 -8.03
N VAL A 332 2.92 18.23 -8.72
CA VAL A 332 3.33 18.60 -10.07
C VAL A 332 4.40 19.68 -9.99
N VAL A 333 5.48 19.49 -10.75
CA VAL A 333 6.59 20.42 -10.86
C VAL A 333 6.62 20.96 -12.28
N LEU A 334 6.68 22.29 -12.40
CA LEU A 334 6.90 23.00 -13.64
C LEU A 334 8.34 23.52 -13.62
N LYS A 335 9.12 23.16 -14.64
CA LYS A 335 10.51 23.66 -14.78
C LYS A 335 10.57 24.89 -15.67
N ASP A 336 11.43 25.84 -15.29
CA ASP A 336 11.70 27.08 -16.04
C ASP A 336 10.41 27.80 -16.49
N ALA A 337 9.37 27.77 -15.64
CA ALA A 337 8.08 28.31 -15.99
C ALA A 337 8.16 29.84 -16.14
N LYS A 338 7.33 30.40 -17.02
CA LYS A 338 7.11 31.86 -17.10
C LYS A 338 5.82 32.22 -16.35
N PRO A 339 5.70 33.45 -15.81
CA PRO A 339 4.45 33.92 -15.24
C PRO A 339 3.29 33.76 -16.23
N GLY A 340 2.18 33.17 -15.78
CA GLY A 340 1.00 32.89 -16.60
C GLY A 340 0.97 31.52 -17.26
N VAL A 341 2.10 30.80 -17.31
CA VAL A 341 2.12 29.39 -17.78
C VAL A 341 1.11 28.60 -16.99
N THR A 342 0.24 27.89 -17.71
CA THR A 342 -0.85 27.11 -17.14
C THR A 342 -0.77 25.68 -17.64
N VAL A 343 -0.73 24.74 -16.70
CA VAL A 343 -0.80 23.31 -16.98
C VAL A 343 -2.04 22.70 -16.35
N ILE A 344 -2.60 21.71 -17.04
CA ILE A 344 -3.89 21.12 -16.71
C ILE A 344 -3.82 19.61 -16.66
N ASN A 345 -4.69 19.04 -15.83
CA ASN A 345 -4.96 17.61 -15.79
C ASN A 345 -6.47 17.38 -15.81
N ASN A 346 -6.95 16.90 -16.96
CA ASN A 346 -8.37 16.62 -17.24
C ASN A 346 -8.68 15.12 -17.24
N SER A 347 -7.79 14.28 -16.71
CA SER A 347 -7.98 12.83 -16.74
C SER A 347 -9.19 12.37 -15.92
N GLY A 348 -9.68 13.20 -14.99
CA GLY A 348 -10.69 12.82 -13.99
C GLY A 348 -10.19 11.85 -12.92
N ARG A 349 -8.91 11.44 -12.98
CA ARG A 349 -8.29 10.45 -12.08
C ARG A 349 -7.61 11.04 -10.84
N HIS A 350 -7.74 12.36 -10.64
CA HIS A 350 -7.21 13.03 -9.45
C HIS A 350 -8.12 12.90 -8.23
N ILE A 351 -9.35 12.43 -8.41
CA ILE A 351 -10.21 12.02 -7.29
C ILE A 351 -10.03 10.52 -7.11
N THR A 352 -9.87 10.10 -5.86
CA THR A 352 -9.50 8.72 -5.55
C THR A 352 -10.36 7.65 -6.24
N ALA A 353 -9.69 6.63 -6.77
CA ALA A 353 -10.33 5.42 -7.29
C ALA A 353 -10.60 4.38 -6.18
N VAL A 354 -10.05 4.58 -4.97
CA VAL A 354 -10.16 3.66 -3.84
C VAL A 354 -11.61 3.62 -3.36
N THR A 355 -12.24 2.44 -3.45
CA THR A 355 -13.69 2.26 -3.27
C THR A 355 -14.21 2.75 -1.92
N TRP A 356 -13.50 2.45 -0.83
CA TRP A 356 -13.90 2.83 0.52
C TRP A 356 -13.62 4.30 0.87
N ALA A 357 -12.98 5.07 -0.02
CA ALA A 357 -12.60 6.46 0.21
C ALA A 357 -13.32 7.46 -0.70
N LYS A 358 -14.24 6.99 -1.55
CA LYS A 358 -14.95 7.86 -2.49
C LYS A 358 -15.76 8.92 -1.74
N PRO A 359 -15.68 10.20 -2.13
CA PRO A 359 -16.55 11.23 -1.57
C PRO A 359 -18.03 10.89 -1.77
N GLN A 360 -18.85 11.20 -0.77
CA GLN A 360 -20.29 10.96 -0.81
C GLN A 360 -21.05 12.23 -1.27
N PRO A 361 -22.20 12.10 -1.95
CA PRO A 361 -23.10 13.22 -2.22
C PRO A 361 -23.34 14.11 -1.00
N GLY A 362 -23.20 15.43 -1.16
CA GLY A 362 -23.39 16.42 -0.09
C GLY A 362 -22.27 16.45 0.96
N GLN A 363 -21.25 15.60 0.87
CA GLN A 363 -20.13 15.62 1.79
C GLN A 363 -19.36 16.94 1.66
N LYS A 364 -19.17 17.64 2.78
CA LYS A 364 -18.32 18.83 2.82
C LYS A 364 -16.85 18.43 2.78
N LEU A 365 -16.13 18.97 1.81
CA LEU A 365 -14.69 18.78 1.64
C LEU A 365 -13.98 20.14 1.66
N THR A 366 -12.80 20.17 2.26
CA THR A 366 -11.89 21.32 2.22
C THR A 366 -10.72 21.00 1.32
N LEU A 367 -10.54 21.81 0.27
CA LEU A 367 -9.33 21.83 -0.54
C LEU A 367 -8.36 22.86 0.05
N THR A 368 -7.15 22.45 0.38
CA THR A 368 -6.02 23.32 0.73
C THR A 368 -4.97 23.25 -0.38
N ALA A 369 -4.57 24.39 -0.93
CA ALA A 369 -3.45 24.45 -1.85
C ALA A 369 -2.12 24.44 -1.10
N ARG A 370 -1.17 23.63 -1.59
CA ARG A 370 0.21 23.57 -1.12
C ARG A 370 1.10 23.86 -2.32
N THR A 371 1.64 25.05 -2.40
CA THR A 371 2.39 25.50 -3.58
C THR A 371 3.69 26.17 -3.18
N GLY A 372 4.66 26.18 -4.09
CA GLY A 372 5.96 26.79 -3.85
C GLY A 372 6.47 27.54 -5.06
N ASN A 373 7.34 28.52 -4.79
CA ASN A 373 8.06 29.33 -5.79
C ASN A 373 7.15 30.00 -6.82
N GLY A 374 5.99 30.50 -6.38
CA GLY A 374 5.05 31.22 -7.25
C GLY A 374 4.25 30.29 -8.14
N ALA A 375 3.46 29.40 -7.53
CA ALA A 375 2.44 28.61 -8.21
C ALA A 375 1.09 28.72 -7.49
N THR A 376 0.01 28.44 -8.21
CA THR A 376 -1.35 28.33 -7.67
C THR A 376 -1.96 26.99 -8.05
N LEU A 377 -2.94 26.53 -7.27
CA LEU A 377 -3.72 25.33 -7.55
C LEU A 377 -5.21 25.69 -7.70
N ARG A 378 -5.85 25.12 -8.72
CA ARG A 378 -7.30 25.20 -8.89
C ARG A 378 -7.88 23.82 -9.16
N LEU A 379 -8.98 23.51 -8.46
CA LEU A 379 -9.81 22.34 -8.68
C LEU A 379 -11.16 22.78 -9.22
N GLN A 380 -11.57 22.16 -10.32
CA GLN A 380 -12.93 22.23 -10.82
C GLN A 380 -13.55 20.85 -10.71
N VAL A 381 -14.70 20.76 -10.06
CA VAL A 381 -15.51 19.53 -10.00
C VAL A 381 -16.70 19.71 -10.93
N ARG A 382 -16.94 18.72 -11.79
CA ARG A 382 -18.08 18.67 -12.68
C ARG A 382 -19.12 17.71 -12.16
N GLY A 383 -20.38 18.09 -12.30
CA GLY A 383 -21.50 17.35 -11.76
C GLY A 383 -22.76 18.18 -11.77
N GLY A 384 -23.82 17.64 -11.19
CA GLY A 384 -25.07 18.36 -11.02
C GLY A 384 -26.11 17.51 -10.28
N GLU A 385 -27.27 18.12 -10.08
CA GLU A 385 -28.46 17.46 -9.55
C GLU A 385 -28.97 16.37 -10.50
N GLN A 386 -29.79 15.47 -9.98
CA GLN A 386 -30.44 14.42 -10.77
C GLN A 386 -31.21 14.99 -11.99
N GLY A 387 -30.65 14.80 -13.20
CA GLY A 387 -31.28 15.21 -14.46
C GLY A 387 -30.63 16.42 -15.15
N ALA A 388 -29.65 17.07 -14.51
CA ALA A 388 -28.90 18.18 -15.10
C ALA A 388 -27.78 17.71 -16.05
N LYS A 389 -27.55 18.44 -17.15
CA LYS A 389 -26.37 18.23 -18.02
C LYS A 389 -25.12 18.63 -17.25
N GLY A 390 -24.12 17.74 -17.16
CA GLY A 390 -22.93 17.85 -16.29
C GLY A 390 -22.10 19.15 -16.44
N GLY A 391 -22.52 20.19 -15.73
CA GLY A 391 -21.86 21.48 -15.63
C GLY A 391 -20.74 21.50 -14.59
N VAL A 392 -20.16 22.68 -14.35
CA VAL A 392 -19.22 22.88 -13.24
C VAL A 392 -20.04 22.99 -11.96
N ALA A 393 -19.92 21.99 -11.08
CA ALA A 393 -20.58 21.98 -9.78
C ALA A 393 -19.81 22.78 -8.73
N PHE A 394 -18.48 22.83 -8.87
CA PHE A 394 -17.61 23.59 -7.99
C PHE A 394 -16.36 24.05 -8.73
N ASP A 395 -15.86 25.22 -8.33
CA ASP A 395 -14.61 25.81 -8.82
C ASP A 395 -13.93 26.55 -7.67
N SER A 396 -12.72 26.14 -7.31
CA SER A 396 -11.98 26.77 -6.23
C SER A 396 -11.44 28.16 -6.58
N GLY A 397 -11.38 28.52 -7.87
CA GLY A 397 -10.48 29.56 -8.34
C GLY A 397 -9.00 29.18 -8.12
N ASP A 398 -8.10 30.10 -8.46
CA ASP A 398 -6.66 29.90 -8.28
C ASP A 398 -6.28 30.17 -6.82
N LEU A 399 -5.99 29.11 -6.07
CA LEU A 399 -5.58 29.18 -4.67
C LEU A 399 -4.07 29.32 -4.58
N ALA A 400 -3.61 30.35 -3.84
CA ALA A 400 -2.22 30.49 -3.43
C ALA A 400 -1.87 29.53 -2.28
N ASP A 401 -0.58 29.42 -1.95
CA ASP A 401 -0.10 28.53 -0.88
C ASP A 401 -0.83 28.74 0.45
N GLY A 402 -1.22 27.65 1.08
CA GLY A 402 -1.96 27.62 2.34
C GLY A 402 -3.41 28.08 2.26
N LYS A 403 -3.89 28.60 1.11
CA LYS A 403 -5.28 29.00 0.95
C LYS A 403 -6.18 27.77 0.81
N SER A 404 -7.35 27.88 1.43
CA SER A 404 -8.32 26.80 1.50
C SER A 404 -9.70 27.26 1.07
N VAL A 405 -10.49 26.34 0.56
CA VAL A 405 -11.91 26.53 0.24
C VAL A 405 -12.67 25.27 0.59
N THR A 406 -13.86 25.43 1.14
CA THR A 406 -14.76 24.33 1.48
C THR A 406 -15.93 24.32 0.52
N PHE A 407 -16.32 23.14 0.06
CA PHE A 407 -17.45 22.94 -0.84
C PHE A 407 -18.18 21.62 -0.55
N GLU A 408 -19.40 21.49 -1.06
CA GLU A 408 -20.17 20.26 -0.97
C GLU A 408 -19.94 19.42 -2.24
N TRP A 409 -19.68 18.13 -2.04
CA TRP A 409 -19.52 17.19 -3.14
C TRP A 409 -20.84 17.04 -3.91
N PRO A 410 -20.82 17.07 -5.25
CA PRO A 410 -22.06 17.04 -6.04
C PRO A 410 -22.82 15.72 -5.88
N GLU A 411 -24.15 15.77 -6.09
CA GLU A 411 -25.00 14.58 -6.10
C GLU A 411 -24.53 13.53 -7.12
N LYS A 412 -24.13 13.99 -8.31
CA LYS A 412 -23.55 13.16 -9.36
C LYS A 412 -22.21 13.74 -9.79
N PHE A 413 -21.13 13.06 -9.44
CA PHE A 413 -19.80 13.36 -9.97
C PHE A 413 -19.70 12.96 -11.45
N ALA A 414 -19.36 13.92 -12.31
CA ALA A 414 -19.21 13.71 -13.75
C ALA A 414 -17.75 13.85 -14.23
N GLY A 415 -16.83 14.18 -13.32
CA GLY A 415 -15.42 14.38 -13.61
C GLY A 415 -14.88 15.62 -12.94
N SER A 416 -13.62 15.90 -13.19
CA SER A 416 -12.93 17.00 -12.54
C SER A 416 -11.73 17.45 -13.37
N ARG A 417 -11.24 18.65 -13.06
CA ARG A 417 -10.09 19.28 -13.73
C ARG A 417 -9.21 19.94 -12.67
N LEU A 418 -7.93 19.62 -12.70
CA LEU A 418 -6.91 20.36 -11.97
C LEU A 418 -6.19 21.33 -12.89
N VAL A 419 -5.84 22.49 -12.36
CA VAL A 419 -5.07 23.52 -13.04
C VAL A 419 -3.98 23.99 -12.09
N VAL A 420 -2.76 24.10 -12.61
CA VAL A 420 -1.64 24.73 -11.91
C VAL A 420 -1.15 25.87 -12.78
N ARG A 421 -1.01 27.06 -12.18
CA ARG A 421 -0.52 28.24 -12.89
C ARG A 421 0.69 28.81 -12.17
N ALA A 422 1.76 29.03 -12.93
CA ALA A 422 2.93 29.78 -12.49
C ALA A 422 2.61 31.27 -12.38
N THR A 423 2.98 31.89 -11.26
CA THR A 423 2.83 33.32 -10.99
C THR A 423 4.17 34.06 -11.01
N ALA A 424 5.28 33.34 -11.07
CA ALA A 424 6.64 33.86 -11.15
C ALA A 424 7.45 33.08 -12.21
N SER A 425 8.62 33.60 -12.57
CA SER A 425 9.56 32.87 -13.43
C SER A 425 10.36 31.85 -12.61
N GLY A 426 10.69 30.71 -13.22
CA GLY A 426 11.55 29.66 -12.65
C GLY A 426 10.82 28.38 -12.27
N ASP A 427 11.49 27.51 -11.53
CA ASP A 427 10.94 26.23 -11.08
C ASP A 427 9.89 26.44 -9.99
N CYS A 428 8.68 25.94 -10.21
CA CYS A 428 7.58 26.01 -9.26
C CYS A 428 6.83 24.69 -9.16
N TRP A 429 6.05 24.52 -8.08
CA TRP A 429 5.35 23.27 -7.82
C TRP A 429 4.02 23.49 -7.11
N ALA A 430 3.12 22.54 -7.29
CA ALA A 430 1.83 22.53 -6.62
C ALA A 430 1.36 21.10 -6.29
N ARG A 431 0.76 20.96 -5.11
CA ARG A 431 -0.09 19.84 -4.70
C ARG A 431 -1.27 20.37 -3.88
N GLY A 432 -2.23 19.51 -3.56
CA GLY A 432 -3.35 19.91 -2.73
C GLY A 432 -3.77 18.82 -1.75
N ASP A 433 -4.35 19.26 -0.65
CA ASP A 433 -4.98 18.40 0.34
C ASP A 433 -6.50 18.56 0.20
N LEU A 434 -7.20 17.51 -0.22
CA LEU A 434 -8.66 17.45 -0.24
C LEU A 434 -9.12 16.50 0.86
N LEU A 435 -9.64 17.07 1.95
CA LEU A 435 -10.02 16.33 3.15
C LEU A 435 -11.50 16.57 3.47
N PRO A 436 -12.19 15.63 4.13
CA PRO A 436 -13.45 15.91 4.82
C PRO A 436 -13.32 17.16 5.69
N ALA A 437 -14.27 18.09 5.57
CA ALA A 437 -14.29 19.29 6.39
C ALA A 437 -14.47 18.89 7.86
N SER A 438 -13.72 19.50 8.78
CA SER A 438 -13.95 19.33 10.22
C SER A 438 -15.35 19.87 10.55
N THR A 439 -16.16 19.06 11.24
CA THR A 439 -17.50 19.44 11.72
C THR A 439 -17.45 20.55 12.74
#